data_AF-A0A9X0YLR7-F1
#
_entry.id   AF-A0A9X0YLR7-F1
#
_cell.length_a   1.000
_cell.length_b   1.000
_cell.length_c   1.000
_cell.angle_alpha   90.00
_cell.angle_beta   90.00
_cell.angle_gamma   90.00
#
_symmetry.space_group_name_H-M   'P 1'
#
loop_
_entity.id
_entity.type
_entity.pdbx_description
1 polymer ?
#
loop_
_entity_poly.entity_id
_entity_poly.type
_entity_poly.pdbx_seq_one_letter_code
_entity_poly.pdbx_strand_id
1 'polypeptide(L)'
;MHVHYLNISRQDMPNDSSRELNYWIRHLKTIQKELKHLYSETKAAKHTLIKKTISTQVSLTQSILNALLTYKEFRDWMHDDDLQNDNAFIFEHKKHKDNYLQHVKRYCMFRSKLLAH
;
A
#
# COMPACT_ATOMS: atom_id res chain seq x y z
N MET A 1 -5.10 27.48 -36.17
CA MET A 1 -5.20 26.47 -35.10
C MET A 1 -3.89 25.69 -35.08
N HIS A 2 -3.00 25.99 -34.13
CA HIS A 2 -1.82 25.17 -33.86
C HIS A 2 -1.83 24.85 -32.37
N VAL A 3 -2.35 23.68 -32.04
CA VAL A 3 -2.26 23.14 -30.68
C VAL A 3 -0.91 22.43 -30.61
N HIS A 4 0.08 23.13 -30.04
CA HIS A 4 1.32 22.50 -29.61
C HIS A 4 0.95 21.56 -28.46
N TYR A 5 0.81 20.27 -28.76
CA TYR A 5 0.80 19.24 -27.74
C TYR A 5 2.15 19.30 -27.03
N LEU A 6 2.10 19.79 -25.79
CA LEU A 6 3.19 19.77 -24.85
C LEU A 6 3.85 18.39 -24.90
N ASN A 7 5.11 18.43 -25.32
CA ASN A 7 6.05 17.34 -25.24
C ASN A 7 6.31 17.07 -23.75
N ILE A 8 5.39 16.33 -23.12
CA ILE A 8 5.58 15.82 -21.77
C ILE A 8 6.58 14.68 -21.94
N SER A 9 7.86 15.01 -21.79
CA SER A 9 8.95 14.04 -21.67
C SER A 9 8.56 12.98 -20.65
N ARG A 10 8.18 11.81 -21.14
CA ARG A 10 7.87 10.58 -20.39
C ARG A 10 9.10 9.97 -19.69
N GLN A 11 10.22 10.70 -19.61
CA GLN A 11 11.52 10.16 -19.20
C GLN A 11 11.76 10.12 -17.67
N ASP A 12 10.87 10.69 -16.84
CA ASP A 12 11.10 10.76 -15.37
C ASP A 12 10.19 9.86 -14.50
N MET A 13 9.25 9.11 -15.07
CA MET A 13 8.24 8.33 -14.30
C MET A 13 8.64 6.93 -13.74
N PRO A 14 9.77 6.27 -14.10
CA PRO A 14 10.08 4.96 -13.51
C PRO A 14 10.58 5.06 -12.06
N ASN A 15 11.30 6.13 -11.72
CA ASN A 15 11.94 6.29 -10.41
C ASN A 15 10.96 6.64 -9.30
N ASP A 16 9.93 7.45 -9.60
CA ASP A 16 8.95 7.85 -8.59
C ASP A 16 8.02 6.68 -8.21
N SER A 17 7.48 5.96 -9.20
CA SER A 17 6.58 4.81 -8.98
C SER A 17 7.26 3.68 -8.18
N SER A 18 8.52 3.38 -8.49
CA SER A 18 9.29 2.33 -7.79
C SER A 18 9.60 2.73 -6.34
N ARG A 19 9.94 4.01 -6.13
CA ARG A 19 10.19 4.58 -4.81
C ARG A 19 8.90 4.62 -3.99
N GLU A 20 7.78 5.00 -4.60
CA GLU A 20 6.46 5.06 -3.98
C GLU A 20 6.02 3.66 -3.51
N LEU A 21 6.15 2.65 -4.38
CA LEU A 21 5.85 1.25 -4.05
C LEU A 21 6.70 0.73 -2.88
N ASN A 22 8.01 1.00 -2.89
CA ASN A 22 8.90 0.62 -1.80
C ASN A 22 8.53 1.31 -0.48
N TYR A 23 8.11 2.57 -0.55
CA TYR A 23 7.62 3.30 0.62
C TYR A 23 6.35 2.66 1.18
N TRP A 24 5.34 2.35 0.35
CA TRP A 24 4.12 1.69 0.79
C TRP A 24 4.39 0.35 1.47
N ILE A 25 5.25 -0.48 0.86
CA ILE A 25 5.66 -1.77 1.42
C ILE A 25 6.31 -1.59 2.80
N ARG A 26 7.24 -0.63 2.94
CA ARG A 26 7.88 -0.34 4.22
C ARG A 26 6.87 0.14 5.26
N HIS A 27 5.96 1.03 4.87
CA HIS A 27 4.94 1.55 5.77
C HIS A 27 3.97 0.46 6.25
N LEU A 28 3.49 -0.42 5.36
CA LEU A 28 2.63 -1.54 5.73
C LEU A 28 3.34 -2.53 6.67
N LYS A 29 4.65 -2.76 6.49
CA LYS A 29 5.46 -3.55 7.43
C LYS A 29 5.50 -2.90 8.82
N THR A 30 5.61 -1.58 8.89
CA THR A 30 5.55 -0.84 10.16
C THR A 30 4.17 -0.96 10.81
N ILE A 31 3.09 -0.73 10.06
CA ILE A 31 1.71 -0.91 10.53
C ILE A 31 1.51 -2.33 11.07
N GLN A 32 1.98 -3.35 10.36
CA GLN A 32 1.86 -4.73 10.81
C GLN A 32 2.61 -4.99 12.13
N LYS A 33 3.83 -4.47 12.28
CA LYS A 33 4.59 -4.58 13.53
C LYS A 33 3.84 -3.92 14.69
N GLU A 34 3.29 -2.72 14.46
CA GLU A 34 2.51 -2.00 15.46
C GLU A 34 1.24 -2.78 15.84
N LEU A 35 0.50 -3.33 14.88
CA LEU A 35 -0.68 -4.16 15.15
C LEU A 35 -0.34 -5.42 15.97
N LYS A 36 0.78 -6.08 15.66
CA LYS A 36 1.26 -7.25 16.43
C LYS A 36 1.63 -6.85 17.86
N HIS A 37 2.26 -5.70 18.04
CA HIS A 37 2.58 -5.15 19.35
C HIS A 37 1.31 -4.80 20.14
N LEU A 38 0.32 -4.17 19.50
CA LEU A 38 -0.98 -3.87 20.12
C LEU A 38 -1.71 -5.15 20.54
N TYR A 39 -1.57 -6.22 19.77
CA TYR A 39 -2.12 -7.54 20.10
C TYR A 39 -1.49 -8.15 21.36
N SER A 40 -0.18 -7.93 21.58
CA SER A 40 0.54 -8.50 22.73
C SER A 40 0.46 -7.65 23.99
N GLU A 41 0.43 -6.32 23.89
CA GLU A 41 0.75 -5.44 25.03
C GLU A 41 -0.42 -4.60 25.58
N THR A 42 -1.54 -4.48 24.87
CA THR A 42 -2.63 -3.61 25.36
C THR A 42 -3.50 -4.32 26.40
N LYS A 43 -3.83 -3.62 27.52
CA LYS A 43 -4.93 -4.03 28.43
C LYS A 43 -6.23 -4.25 27.64
N ALA A 44 -6.44 -3.49 26.57
CA ALA A 44 -7.54 -3.62 25.62
C ALA A 44 -7.56 -4.96 24.85
N ALA A 45 -6.40 -5.58 24.59
CA ALA A 45 -6.31 -6.91 23.97
C ALA A 45 -6.85 -8.05 24.87
N LYS A 46 -7.12 -7.80 26.15
CA LYS A 46 -7.87 -8.73 27.01
C LYS A 46 -9.34 -8.84 26.61
N HIS A 47 -9.89 -7.86 25.90
CA HIS A 47 -11.25 -7.91 25.39
C HIS A 47 -11.30 -8.69 24.08
N THR A 48 -12.03 -9.81 24.06
CA THR A 48 -12.11 -10.74 22.93
C THR A 48 -12.47 -10.06 21.60
N LEU A 49 -13.39 -9.08 21.61
CA LEU A 49 -13.76 -8.34 20.40
C LEU A 49 -12.63 -7.45 19.86
N ILE A 50 -11.85 -6.82 20.75
CA ILE A 50 -10.72 -5.97 20.35
C ILE A 50 -9.62 -6.85 19.76
N LYS A 51 -9.31 -7.98 20.43
CA LYS A 51 -8.35 -8.97 19.96
C LYS A 51 -8.71 -9.52 18.58
N LYS A 52 -9.98 -9.86 18.35
CA LYS A 52 -10.48 -10.30 17.03
C LYS A 52 -10.32 -9.20 15.98
N THR A 53 -10.66 -7.96 16.34
CA THR A 53 -10.52 -6.80 15.44
C THR A 53 -9.07 -6.54 15.05
N ILE A 54 -8.14 -6.56 16.00
CA ILE A 54 -6.69 -6.42 15.73
C ILE A 54 -6.23 -7.55 14.80
N SER A 55 -6.62 -8.80 15.07
CA SER A 55 -6.28 -9.94 14.21
C SER A 55 -6.77 -9.75 12.78
N THR A 56 -8.03 -9.29 12.59
CA THR A 56 -8.56 -8.95 11.27
C THR A 56 -7.74 -7.86 10.58
N GLN A 57 -7.31 -6.81 11.31
CA GLN A 57 -6.46 -5.77 10.74
C GLN A 57 -5.07 -6.30 10.34
N VAL A 58 -4.47 -7.21 11.13
CA VAL A 58 -3.20 -7.86 10.79
C VAL A 58 -3.33 -8.65 9.50
N SER A 59 -4.37 -9.48 9.38
CA SER A 59 -4.63 -10.29 8.18
C SER A 59 -4.87 -9.43 6.94
N LEU A 60 -5.65 -8.34 7.08
CA LEU A 60 -5.87 -7.38 6.00
C LEU A 60 -4.56 -6.70 5.56
N THR A 61 -3.76 -6.25 6.53
CA THR A 61 -2.44 -5.62 6.25
C THR A 61 -1.54 -6.60 5.50
N GLN A 62 -1.50 -7.88 5.92
CA GLN A 62 -0.71 -8.92 5.27
C GLN A 62 -1.18 -9.18 3.83
N SER A 63 -2.49 -9.22 3.60
CA SER A 63 -3.05 -9.43 2.26
C SER A 63 -2.64 -8.31 1.29
N ILE A 64 -2.71 -7.05 1.73
CA ILE A 64 -2.31 -5.90 0.90
C ILE A 64 -0.80 -5.90 0.68
N LEU A 65 -0.01 -6.20 1.72
CA LEU A 65 1.43 -6.32 1.60
C LEU A 65 1.85 -7.38 0.58
N ASN A 66 1.20 -8.55 0.60
CA ASN A 66 1.45 -9.61 -0.37
C ASN A 66 1.12 -9.13 -1.79
N ALA A 67 -0.03 -8.47 -1.98
CA ALA A 67 -0.41 -7.93 -3.28
C ALA A 67 0.62 -6.92 -3.82
N LEU A 68 1.16 -6.03 -2.97
CA LEU A 68 2.20 -5.08 -3.36
C LEU A 68 3.54 -5.76 -3.67
N LEU A 69 3.90 -6.82 -2.94
CA LEU A 69 5.13 -7.59 -3.21
C LEU A 69 5.02 -8.33 -4.54
N THR A 70 3.91 -9.00 -4.82
CA THR A 70 3.66 -9.65 -6.11
C THR A 70 3.67 -8.65 -7.25
N TYR A 71 3.05 -7.48 -7.07
CA TYR A 71 3.08 -6.41 -8.06
C TYR A 71 4.51 -5.89 -8.31
N LYS A 72 5.31 -5.72 -7.25
CA LYS A 72 6.72 -5.36 -7.36
C LYS A 72 7.50 -6.39 -8.17
N GLU A 73 7.37 -7.67 -7.83
CA GLU A 73 8.05 -8.78 -8.52
C GLU A 73 7.65 -8.85 -10.00
N PHE A 74 6.37 -8.70 -10.31
CA PHE A 74 5.88 -8.67 -11.68
C PHE A 74 6.45 -7.49 -12.47
N ARG A 75 6.52 -6.30 -11.86
CA ARG A 75 7.12 -5.12 -12.47
C ARG A 75 8.62 -5.30 -12.71
N ASP A 76 9.33 -5.92 -11.76
CA ASP A 76 10.76 -6.19 -11.87
C ASP A 76 11.07 -7.25 -12.96
N TRP A 77 10.09 -8.13 -13.27
CA TRP A 77 10.22 -9.16 -14.30
C TRP A 77 9.96 -8.65 -15.73
N MET A 78 9.10 -7.65 -15.90
CA MET A 78 8.84 -7.06 -17.22
C MET A 78 9.94 -6.10 -17.63
N HIS A 79 10.64 -6.42 -18.72
CA HIS A 79 11.62 -5.53 -19.36
C HIS A 79 10.94 -4.38 -20.13
N ASP A 80 11.58 -3.20 -20.12
CA ASP A 80 11.10 -1.87 -20.56
C ASP A 80 10.72 -1.70 -22.05
N ASP A 81 10.75 -2.74 -22.89
CA ASP A 81 10.71 -2.57 -24.35
C ASP A 81 9.30 -2.47 -24.98
N ASP A 82 8.22 -2.53 -24.20
CA ASP A 82 6.85 -2.56 -24.74
C ASP A 82 5.96 -1.39 -24.26
N LEU A 83 5.70 -0.41 -25.14
CA LEU A 83 4.86 0.77 -24.86
C LEU A 83 3.41 0.43 -24.43
N GLN A 84 2.90 -0.77 -24.74
CA GLN A 84 1.60 -1.23 -24.24
C GLN A 84 1.63 -1.57 -22.74
N ASN A 85 2.80 -1.95 -22.21
CA ASN A 85 2.98 -2.23 -20.79
C ASN A 85 2.88 -0.96 -19.93
N ASP A 86 3.30 0.21 -20.44
CA ASP A 86 3.28 1.46 -19.67
C ASP A 86 1.88 1.83 -19.16
N ASN A 87 0.86 1.75 -20.03
CA ASN A 87 -0.50 2.11 -19.64
C ASN A 87 -1.11 1.09 -18.66
N ALA A 88 -0.83 -0.20 -18.85
CA ALA A 88 -1.25 -1.26 -17.93
C ALA A 88 -0.59 -1.09 -16.55
N PHE A 89 0.70 -0.74 -16.52
CA PHE A 89 1.42 -0.47 -15.28
C PHE A 89 0.90 0.77 -14.57
N ILE A 90 0.61 1.86 -15.27
CA ILE A 90 0.01 3.07 -14.67
C ILE A 90 -1.33 2.73 -14.02
N PHE A 91 -2.17 1.96 -14.70
CA PHE A 91 -3.47 1.55 -14.18
C PHE A 91 -3.33 0.67 -12.93
N GLU A 92 -2.50 -0.37 -13.00
CA GLU A 92 -2.32 -1.30 -11.88
C GLU A 92 -1.65 -0.60 -10.68
N HIS A 93 -0.68 0.30 -10.94
CA HIS A 93 -0.06 1.12 -9.91
C HIS A 93 -1.08 1.98 -9.16
N LYS A 94 -1.97 2.66 -9.90
CA LYS A 94 -3.04 3.48 -9.32
C LYS A 94 -4.01 2.65 -8.49
N LYS A 95 -4.41 1.47 -8.98
CA LYS A 95 -5.26 0.54 -8.23
C LYS A 95 -4.61 0.11 -6.92
N HIS A 96 -3.32 -0.22 -6.92
CA HIS A 96 -2.57 -0.55 -5.71
C HIS A 96 -2.45 0.64 -4.76
N LYS A 97 -2.22 1.84 -5.29
CA LYS A 97 -2.21 3.11 -4.54
C LYS A 97 -3.52 3.34 -3.80
N ASP A 98 -4.64 3.24 -4.51
CA ASP A 98 -5.96 3.48 -3.95
C ASP A 98 -6.29 2.47 -2.83
N ASN A 99 -5.94 1.19 -3.02
CA ASN A 99 -6.11 0.17 -2.00
C ASN A 99 -5.23 0.44 -0.76
N TYR A 100 -3.96 0.78 -0.97
CA TYR A 100 -3.05 1.17 0.11
C TYR A 100 -3.58 2.39 0.90
N LEU A 101 -3.99 3.47 0.22
CA LEU A 101 -4.50 4.68 0.88
C LEU A 101 -5.80 4.40 1.64
N GLN A 102 -6.70 3.60 1.08
CA GLN A 102 -7.92 3.18 1.76
C GLN A 102 -7.61 2.40 3.03
N HIS A 103 -6.63 1.50 2.98
CA HIS A 103 -6.21 0.72 4.15
C HIS A 103 -5.56 1.61 5.23
N VAL A 104 -4.64 2.51 4.86
CA VAL A 104 -4.02 3.45 5.81
C VAL A 104 -5.09 4.29 6.50
N LYS A 105 -6.08 4.82 5.76
CA LYS A 105 -7.20 5.57 6.36
C LYS A 105 -7.98 4.74 7.37
N ARG A 106 -8.33 3.49 7.04
CA ARG A 106 -9.03 2.57 7.94
C ARG A 106 -8.20 2.25 9.19
N TYR A 107 -6.90 2.01 9.01
CA TYR A 107 -5.96 1.76 10.10
C TYR A 107 -5.86 2.96 11.04
N CYS A 108 -5.71 4.18 10.50
CA CYS A 108 -5.67 5.41 11.32
C CYS A 108 -6.94 5.56 12.16
N MET A 109 -8.12 5.35 11.56
CA MET A 109 -9.40 5.40 12.30
C MET A 109 -9.46 4.33 13.40
N PHE A 110 -9.02 3.11 13.12
CA PHE A 110 -8.96 2.04 14.10
C PHE A 110 -8.03 2.40 15.27
N ARG A 111 -6.81 2.86 14.96
CA ARG A 111 -5.80 3.26 15.94
C ARG A 111 -6.28 4.40 16.83
N SER A 112 -6.89 5.44 16.24
CA SER A 112 -7.46 6.55 17.01
C SER A 112 -8.55 6.08 17.98
N LYS A 113 -9.42 5.16 17.57
CA LYS A 113 -10.44 4.59 18.45
C LYS A 113 -9.84 3.74 19.57
N LEU A 114 -8.77 3.00 19.27
CA LEU A 114 -8.10 2.14 20.24
C LEU A 114 -7.36 2.95 21.32
N LEU A 115 -6.77 4.08 20.96
CA LEU A 115 -6.00 4.95 21.88
C LEU A 115 -6.86 5.97 22.63
N ALA A 116 -8.13 6.15 22.25
CA ALA A 116 -9.07 7.00 22.97
C ALA A 116 -9.67 6.32 24.23
N HIS A 117 -9.36 5.04 24.45
CA HIS A 117 -9.81 4.21 25.56
C HIS A 117 -8.61 3.67 26.36
#